data_AF-A0A8K0XHM2-F1
#
_entry.id   AF-A0A8K0XHM2-F1
#
_cell.length_a   1.000
_cell.length_b   1.000
_cell.length_c   1.000
_cell.angle_alpha   90.00
_cell.angle_beta   90.00
_cell.angle_gamma   90.00
#
_symmetry.space_group_name_H-M   'P 1'
#
loop_
_entity.id
_entity.type
_entity.pdbx_description
1 polymer ?
#
loop_
_entity_poly.entity_id
_entity_poly.type
_entity_poly.pdbx_seq_one_letter_code
_entity_poly.pdbx_strand_id
1 'polypeptide(L)'
;MERLTQEEVEQFKREAEEWNKQKPPAEVQSIKVAQKGEDFACKFTKHMWQQCGMRVFILSTWQDNNAKVMVIKHDFNDEFGSGDAFSGHAKVEKK
;
A
#
# COMPACT_ATOMS: atom_id res chain seq x y z
N MET A 1 -14.81 -17.14 -3.18
CA MET A 1 -14.08 -16.77 -1.96
C MET A 1 -14.80 -17.42 -0.79
N GLU A 2 -14.12 -18.29 -0.06
CA GLU A 2 -14.63 -18.79 1.21
C GLU A 2 -14.67 -17.63 2.21
N ARG A 3 -15.74 -17.55 3.00
CA ARG A 3 -15.88 -16.54 4.04
C ARG A 3 -15.26 -17.09 5.31
N LEU A 4 -14.47 -16.27 5.98
CA LEU A 4 -13.92 -16.59 7.29
C LEU A 4 -15.04 -16.86 8.29
N THR A 5 -14.82 -17.86 9.14
CA THR A 5 -15.65 -18.11 10.32
C THR A 5 -15.46 -16.99 11.34
N GLN A 6 -16.39 -16.88 12.29
CA GLN A 6 -16.32 -15.87 13.34
C GLN A 6 -15.08 -16.07 14.25
N GLU A 7 -14.69 -17.33 14.49
CA GLU A 7 -13.50 -17.66 15.28
C GLU A 7 -12.21 -17.20 14.59
N GLU A 8 -12.08 -17.42 13.27
CA GLU A 8 -10.94 -16.95 12.48
C GLU A 8 -10.86 -15.42 12.45
N VAL A 9 -11.98 -14.72 12.31
CA VAL A 9 -12.01 -13.25 12.39
C VAL A 9 -11.50 -12.75 13.74
N GLU A 10 -11.92 -13.36 14.85
CA GLU A 10 -11.46 -12.99 16.18
C GLU A 10 -9.98 -13.35 16.42
N GLN A 11 -9.50 -14.45 15.84
CA GLN A 11 -8.07 -14.78 15.85
C GLN A 11 -7.26 -13.72 15.10
N PHE A 12 -7.64 -13.37 13.86
CA PHE A 12 -6.92 -12.37 13.08
C PHE A 12 -6.95 -10.98 13.71
N LYS A 13 -8.02 -10.62 14.42
CA LYS A 13 -8.05 -9.39 15.22
C LYS A 13 -6.99 -9.40 16.32
N ARG A 14 -6.90 -10.48 17.11
CA ARG A 14 -5.87 -10.61 18.16
C ARG A 14 -4.46 -10.58 17.58
N GLU A 15 -4.24 -11.24 16.45
CA GLU A 15 -2.94 -11.21 15.76
C GLU A 15 -2.61 -9.79 15.26
N ALA A 16 -3.58 -9.08 14.67
CA ALA A 16 -3.40 -7.70 14.23
C ALA A 16 -3.11 -6.75 15.41
N GLU A 17 -3.81 -6.90 16.54
CA GLU A 17 -3.52 -6.15 17.76
C GLU A 17 -2.09 -6.38 18.26
N GLU A 18 -1.62 -7.63 18.22
CA GLU A 18 -0.26 -7.98 18.64
C GLU A 18 0.79 -7.43 17.66
N TRP A 19 0.55 -7.51 16.35
CA TRP A 19 1.43 -6.89 15.35
C TRP A 19 1.50 -5.37 15.50
N ASN A 20 0.39 -4.72 15.87
CA ASN A 20 0.36 -3.28 16.12
C ASN A 20 1.19 -2.88 17.36
N LYS A 21 1.35 -3.78 18.35
CA LYS A 21 2.27 -3.58 19.48
C LYS A 21 3.73 -3.76 19.07
N GLN A 22 3.99 -4.65 18.11
CA GLN A 22 5.33 -4.94 17.58
C GLN A 22 5.77 -3.95 16.48
N LYS A 23 5.30 -2.70 16.54
CA LYS A 23 5.77 -1.67 15.62
C LYS A 23 7.26 -1.39 15.83
N PRO A 24 8.05 -1.21 14.77
CA PRO A 24 9.44 -0.79 14.91
C PRO A 24 9.51 0.55 15.68
N PRO A 25 10.62 0.84 16.39
CA PRO A 25 10.83 2.15 17.00
C PRO A 25 10.58 3.27 15.98
N ALA A 26 9.99 4.38 16.42
CA ALA A 26 9.63 5.49 15.53
C ALA A 26 10.82 5.98 14.68
N GLU A 27 12.02 5.97 15.26
CA GLU A 27 13.27 6.26 14.55
C GLU A 27 13.61 5.27 13.44
N VAL A 28 13.44 3.98 13.69
CA VAL A 28 13.66 2.98 12.65
C VAL A 28 12.61 3.12 11.55
N GLN A 29 11.35 3.37 11.93
CA GLN A 29 10.26 3.58 10.98
C GLN A 29 10.50 4.82 10.10
N SER A 30 10.85 5.97 10.70
CA SER A 30 11.06 7.22 9.98
C SER A 30 12.21 7.11 8.97
N ILE A 31 13.33 6.50 9.37
CA ILE A 31 14.48 6.27 8.48
C ILE A 31 14.08 5.35 7.32
N LYS A 32 13.36 4.26 7.59
CA LYS A 32 12.96 3.31 6.53
C LYS A 32 11.95 3.92 5.56
N VAL A 33 10.99 4.70 6.05
CA VAL A 33 10.03 5.42 5.20
C VAL A 33 10.76 6.44 4.32
N ALA A 34 11.69 7.22 4.88
CA ALA A 34 12.50 8.17 4.10
C ALA A 34 13.37 7.48 3.04
N GLN A 35 13.92 6.29 3.34
CA GLN A 35 14.77 5.55 2.42
C GLN A 35 14.01 4.82 1.30
N LYS A 36 12.79 4.33 1.59
CA LYS A 36 12.13 3.34 0.71
C LYS A 36 10.66 3.62 0.41
N GLY A 37 10.00 4.49 1.18
CA GLY A 37 8.55 4.69 1.11
C GLY A 37 8.09 5.11 -0.28
N GLU A 38 8.80 6.05 -0.89
CA GLU A 38 8.50 6.54 -2.24
C GLU A 38 8.71 5.47 -3.33
N ASP A 39 9.83 4.75 -3.29
CA ASP A 39 10.13 3.67 -4.25
C ASP A 39 9.07 2.54 -4.19
N PHE A 40 8.65 2.15 -2.98
CA PHE A 40 7.57 1.17 -2.82
C PHE A 40 6.22 1.71 -3.33
N ALA A 41 5.89 2.96 -3.01
CA ALA A 41 4.67 3.60 -3.48
C ALA A 41 4.64 3.67 -5.02
N CYS A 42 5.75 4.06 -5.65
CA CYS A 42 5.90 4.09 -7.10
C CYS A 42 5.73 2.67 -7.71
N LYS A 43 6.42 1.66 -7.18
CA LYS A 43 6.29 0.28 -7.66
C LYS A 43 4.87 -0.25 -7.55
N PHE A 44 4.21 -0.05 -6.42
CA PHE A 44 2.83 -0.49 -6.22
C PHE A 44 1.88 0.19 -7.22
N THR A 45 1.90 1.52 -7.30
CA THR A 45 1.03 2.27 -8.22
C THR A 45 1.27 1.88 -9.68
N LYS A 46 2.53 1.67 -10.08
CA LYS A 46 2.88 1.17 -11.41
C LYS A 46 2.29 -0.22 -11.69
N HIS A 47 2.36 -1.15 -10.74
CA HIS A 47 1.77 -2.49 -10.91
C HIS A 47 0.24 -2.43 -11.03
N MET A 48 -0.43 -1.63 -10.20
CA MET A 48 -1.89 -1.44 -10.27
C MET A 48 -2.31 -0.87 -11.62
N TRP A 49 -1.52 0.05 -12.17
CA TRP A 49 -1.75 0.57 -13.51
C TRP A 49 -1.54 -0.49 -14.60
N GLN A 50 -0.39 -1.17 -14.60
CA GLN A 50 -0.05 -2.12 -15.66
C GLN A 50 -0.97 -3.34 -15.70
N GLN A 51 -1.36 -3.86 -14.53
CA GLN A 51 -2.14 -5.10 -14.43
C GLN A 51 -3.65 -4.84 -14.42
N CYS A 52 -4.08 -3.72 -13.85
CA CYS A 52 -5.51 -3.45 -13.63
C CYS A 52 -6.01 -2.20 -14.36
N GLY A 53 -5.14 -1.44 -15.04
CA GLY A 53 -5.51 -0.14 -15.63
C GLY A 53 -5.93 0.89 -14.59
N MET A 54 -5.57 0.70 -13.32
CA MET A 54 -6.04 1.54 -12.21
C MET A 54 -5.06 2.65 -11.88
N ARG A 55 -5.56 3.88 -11.79
CA ARG A 55 -4.85 5.04 -11.25
C ARG A 55 -4.95 5.03 -9.73
N VAL A 56 -3.85 5.30 -9.04
CA VAL A 56 -3.77 5.18 -7.58
C VAL A 56 -3.13 6.43 -7.00
N PHE A 57 -3.74 6.94 -5.93
CA PHE A 57 -3.18 7.97 -5.06
C PHE A 57 -2.93 7.34 -3.69
N ILE A 58 -1.77 7.60 -3.10
CA ILE A 58 -1.42 7.06 -1.79
C ILE A 58 -1.25 8.23 -0.82
N LEU A 59 -1.95 8.15 0.31
CA LEU A 59 -1.71 9.00 1.47
C LEU A 59 -1.03 8.14 2.54
N SER A 60 0.22 8.47 2.86
CA SER A 60 1.00 7.74 3.87
C SER A 60 1.22 8.62 5.09
N THR A 61 1.07 8.04 6.28
CA THR A 61 1.25 8.73 7.55
C THR A 61 2.10 7.92 8.51
N TRP A 62 3.05 8.57 9.19
CA TRP A 62 3.87 7.95 10.24
C TRP A 62 4.25 8.98 11.31
N GLN A 63 4.70 8.53 12.47
CA GLN A 63 5.29 9.42 13.48
C GLN A 63 6.81 9.50 13.27
N ASP A 64 7.35 10.72 13.30
CA ASP A 64 8.80 10.93 13.31
C ASP A 64 9.38 10.74 14.73
N ASN A 65 10.70 10.95 14.85
CA ASN A 65 11.44 10.75 16.10
C ASN A 65 11.02 11.72 17.21
N ASN A 66 10.32 12.80 16.85
CA ASN A 66 9.81 13.81 17.77
C ASN A 66 8.31 13.60 18.06
N ALA A 67 7.77 12.41 17.76
CA ALA A 67 6.35 12.06 17.87
C ALA A 67 5.42 12.95 17.02
N LYS A 68 5.96 13.69 16.05
CA LYS A 68 5.18 14.48 15.11
C LYS A 68 4.62 13.57 14.03
N VAL A 69 3.33 13.70 13.75
CA VAL A 69 2.71 13.00 12.63
C VAL A 69 3.15 13.65 11.32
N MET A 70 3.82 12.86 10.49
CA MET A 70 4.18 13.18 9.13
C MET A 70 3.12 12.63 8.19
N VAL A 71 2.80 13.40 7.15
CA VAL A 71 1.85 13.03 6.11
C VAL A 71 2.51 13.31 4.77
N ILE A 72 2.49 12.34 3.87
CA ILE A 72 2.94 12.51 2.49
C ILE A 72 1.86 11.99 1.54
N LYS A 73 1.67 12.73 0.46
CA LYS A 73 0.85 12.30 -0.67
C LYS A 73 1.81 11.82 -1.76
N HIS A 74 1.61 10.61 -2.24
CA HIS A 74 2.27 10.10 -3.44
C HIS A 74 1.28 10.08 -4.60
N ASP A 75 1.68 10.71 -5.70
CA ASP A 75 0.93 10.79 -6.95
C ASP A 75 1.90 10.64 -8.11
N PHE A 76 1.88 9.47 -8.73
CA PHE A 76 2.75 9.11 -9.85
C PHE A 76 1.95 9.00 -11.16
N ASN A 77 0.70 9.47 -11.18
CA ASN A 77 -0.18 9.24 -12.32
C ASN A 77 0.33 9.96 -13.59
N ASP A 78 0.99 11.10 -13.44
CA ASP A 78 1.60 11.83 -14.56
C ASP A 78 2.83 11.11 -15.13
N GLU A 79 3.49 10.26 -14.35
CA GLU A 79 4.70 9.52 -14.76
C GLU A 79 4.37 8.27 -15.59
N PHE A 80 3.14 7.75 -15.51
CA PHE A 80 2.76 6.48 -16.14
C PHE A 80 2.17 6.62 -17.56
N GLY A 81 2.19 7.83 -18.14
CA GLY A 81 1.84 8.10 -19.54
C GLY A 81 0.35 7.95 -19.88
N SER A 82 0.03 8.06 -21.17
CA SER A 82 -1.33 8.20 -21.73
C SER A 82 -2.23 6.96 -21.71
N GLY A 83 -1.75 5.77 -21.32
CA GLY A 83 -2.56 4.55 -21.51
C GLY A 83 -1.80 3.36 -22.09
N ASP A 84 -0.72 3.62 -22.82
CA ASP A 84 -0.19 2.68 -23.82
C ASP A 84 0.51 1.44 -23.22
N ALA A 85 0.77 1.43 -21.91
CA ALA A 85 1.37 0.31 -21.19
C ALA A 85 0.36 -0.74 -20.67
N PHE A 86 -0.95 -0.49 -20.79
CA PHE A 86 -1.96 -1.49 -20.44
C PHE A 86 -2.16 -2.45 -21.63
N SER A 87 -1.38 -3.54 -21.67
CA SER A 87 -1.53 -4.58 -22.69
C SER A 87 -2.73 -5.51 -22.45
N GLY A 88 -3.57 -5.23 -21.46
CA GLY A 88 -4.72 -6.04 -21.03
C GLY A 88 -5.95 -5.97 -21.95
N HIS A 89 -5.76 -5.70 -23.24
CA HIS A 89 -6.82 -5.83 -24.25
C HIS A 89 -7.07 -7.31 -24.58
N ALA A 90 -7.62 -8.09 -23.65
CA ALA A 90 -8.51 -9.23 -23.94
C ALA A 90 -8.76 -10.07 -22.68
N LYS A 91 -10.06 -10.29 -22.38
CA LYS A 91 -10.63 -11.30 -21.49
C LYS A 91 -10.65 -10.96 -19.99
N VAL A 92 -11.67 -10.20 -19.61
CA VAL A 92 -12.45 -10.59 -18.44
C VAL A 92 -13.19 -11.87 -18.85
N GLU A 93 -12.67 -13.05 -18.48
CA GLU A 93 -13.47 -14.26 -18.53
C GLU A 93 -14.60 -14.11 -17.51
N LYS A 94 -15.82 -13.92 -18.03
CA LYS A 94 -17.03 -14.00 -17.21
C LYS A 94 -17.18 -15.47 -16.78
N LYS A 95 -16.92 -15.74 -15.50
CA LYS A 95 -17.40 -16.97 -14.85
C LYS A 95 -18.83 -16.78 -14.40
#